data_AF-N8WI11-F1
#
_entry.id   AF-N8WI11-F1
#
_cell.length_a   1.000
_cell.length_b   1.000
_cell.length_c   1.000
_cell.angle_alpha   90.00
_cell.angle_beta   90.00
_cell.angle_gamma   90.00
#
_symmetry.space_group_name_H-M   'P 1'
#
loop_
_entity.id
_entity.type
_entity.pdbx_description
1 polymer ?
#
loop_
_entity_poly.entity_id
_entity_poly.type
_entity_poly.pdbx_seq_one_letter_code
_entity_poly.pdbx_strand_id
1 'polypeptide(L)'
;MMKKTILAVMLSTLALTACNDDDDDHHSPGNGGNPPGTQQGILTDGPIENVRYETSSGVKGSTNAEGKFNYNTGDTIRFFIGNLQLGEQDGVPAQARITPTDLYENDPDIPGNEDEELEEALTIFLQSIDADYITPPTGAPADYNAHDNGIQITQDVINRINTAFTSATTFETALEDSDNSITTLIQDQLQLSDVTPVTPDEAAANIQEAFYKDIAGTWQLGSADKSDKVILVVYTDGSYKLGEADNADDDGEPGYELGNLQWNWKGGVITPVIDENGDTNGSWGLSDSEGDEGYTLTFDGTNLVLTETGLDEDDTSTLTRVENSTNGLVGTWELDDTHVLVFLNDGYYFLIDTTGGEDCGPEGIEYGQYTTSNNTLTVTDNLFDTNESCGLYDGQNSPFVLGTYTVNATTMTLTPTGEPAVTFTRADFQRDPEPAPEPQPQPTT
;
A
#
# COMPACT_ATOMS: atom_id res chain seq x y z
N MET A 1 3.59 -0.94 34.70
CA MET A 1 3.32 0.50 34.43
C MET A 1 2.31 0.51 33.31
N MET A 2 1.27 1.35 33.39
CA MET A 2 0.24 1.39 32.35
C MET A 2 0.80 2.26 31.22
N LYS A 3 1.23 1.62 30.12
CA LYS A 3 1.46 2.28 28.83
C LYS A 3 0.12 2.89 28.39
N LYS A 4 0.14 4.09 27.80
CA LYS A 4 -1.08 4.73 27.32
C LYS A 4 -1.50 4.06 26.02
N THR A 5 -2.31 3.02 26.13
CA THR A 5 -3.00 2.41 24.98
C THR A 5 -3.88 3.46 24.31
N ILE A 6 -3.76 3.59 22.98
CA ILE A 6 -4.58 4.51 22.16
C ILE A 6 -6.01 3.95 22.13
N LEU A 7 -6.86 4.46 23.02
CA LEU A 7 -8.26 4.03 23.12
C LEU A 7 -9.14 4.83 22.15
N ALA A 8 -9.34 4.31 20.93
CA ALA A 8 -10.27 4.85 19.95
C ALA A 8 -11.74 4.52 20.33
N VAL A 9 -12.49 5.49 20.87
CA VAL A 9 -13.93 5.34 21.15
C VAL A 9 -14.76 5.78 19.93
N MET A 10 -15.26 4.82 19.15
CA MET A 10 -16.27 5.04 18.10
C MET A 10 -17.69 4.91 18.66
N LEU A 11 -18.49 5.99 18.58
CA LEU A 11 -19.91 5.99 18.95
C LEU A 11 -20.78 6.09 17.69
N SER A 12 -21.09 4.95 17.08
CA SER A 12 -21.92 4.83 15.87
C SER A 12 -23.41 4.83 16.22
N THR A 13 -24.09 5.97 16.07
CA THR A 13 -25.56 6.02 16.13
C THR A 13 -26.17 5.63 14.79
N LEU A 14 -26.64 4.39 14.66
CA LEU A 14 -27.50 3.97 13.55
C LEU A 14 -28.88 4.63 13.67
N ALA A 15 -29.22 5.48 12.71
CA ALA A 15 -30.60 5.91 12.47
C ALA A 15 -31.24 4.96 11.44
N LEU A 16 -32.07 4.03 11.92
CA LEU A 16 -32.96 3.24 11.08
C LEU A 16 -34.11 4.12 10.60
N THR A 17 -34.09 4.50 9.32
CA THR A 17 -35.28 5.00 8.61
C THR A 17 -36.00 3.82 7.97
N ALA A 18 -37.05 3.35 8.64
CA ALA A 18 -38.04 2.47 8.03
C ALA A 18 -38.96 3.33 7.15
N CYS A 19 -38.76 3.29 5.82
CA CYS A 19 -39.80 3.70 4.87
C CYS A 19 -40.56 2.45 4.41
N ASN A 20 -41.78 2.37 4.94
CA ASN A 20 -42.86 1.50 4.53
C ASN A 20 -43.53 2.10 3.29
N ASP A 21 -43.50 1.40 2.15
CA ASP A 21 -44.41 1.69 1.04
C ASP A 21 -44.90 0.36 0.41
N ASP A 22 -46.21 0.16 0.53
CA ASP A 22 -47.02 -0.86 -0.14
C ASP A 22 -47.39 -0.32 -1.53
N ASP A 23 -47.28 -1.13 -2.59
CA ASP A 23 -48.31 -1.24 -3.64
C ASP A 23 -47.97 -2.30 -4.73
N ASP A 24 -48.82 -3.33 -4.77
CA ASP A 24 -49.36 -4.14 -5.88
C ASP A 24 -48.52 -4.50 -7.14
N ASP A 25 -48.21 -5.81 -7.19
CA ASP A 25 -48.29 -6.76 -8.31
C ASP A 25 -48.33 -6.24 -9.77
N HIS A 26 -47.21 -6.44 -10.48
CA HIS A 26 -47.25 -6.97 -11.85
C HIS A 26 -46.05 -7.89 -12.13
N HIS A 27 -46.30 -9.20 -12.04
CA HIS A 27 -45.37 -10.25 -12.44
C HIS A 27 -45.06 -10.17 -13.94
N SER A 28 -43.81 -9.80 -14.26
CA SER A 28 -43.14 -10.15 -15.50
C SER A 28 -41.87 -10.92 -15.11
N PRO A 29 -41.58 -12.11 -15.67
CA PRO A 29 -40.37 -12.85 -15.35
C PRO A 29 -39.18 -12.09 -15.96
N GLY A 30 -38.60 -11.19 -15.15
CA GLY A 30 -37.41 -10.43 -15.48
C GLY A 30 -36.19 -11.32 -15.43
N ASN A 31 -35.46 -11.33 -16.54
CA ASN A 31 -34.11 -11.85 -16.71
C ASN A 31 -33.27 -11.65 -15.42
N GLY A 32 -32.88 -12.75 -14.77
CA GLY A 32 -32.06 -12.72 -13.55
C GLY A 32 -30.69 -12.14 -13.83
N GLY A 33 -30.56 -10.81 -13.76
CA GLY A 33 -29.27 -10.14 -13.73
C GLY A 33 -28.58 -10.45 -12.41
N ASN A 34 -27.25 -10.55 -12.44
CA ASN A 34 -26.47 -10.69 -11.21
C ASN A 34 -26.84 -9.55 -10.24
N PRO A 35 -26.97 -9.84 -8.93
CA PRO A 35 -27.14 -8.79 -7.94
C PRO A 35 -25.99 -7.77 -8.07
N PRO A 36 -26.25 -6.47 -7.89
CA PRO A 36 -25.19 -5.46 -7.92
C PRO A 36 -24.27 -5.65 -6.72
N GLY A 37 -22.96 -5.51 -6.93
CA GLY A 37 -22.00 -5.33 -5.83
C GLY A 37 -21.87 -3.84 -5.51
N THR A 38 -22.00 -3.47 -4.24
CA THR A 38 -21.91 -2.06 -3.80
C THR A 38 -20.51 -1.63 -3.41
N GLN A 39 -19.61 -2.58 -3.17
CA GLN A 39 -18.20 -2.38 -2.89
C GLN A 39 -17.36 -2.78 -4.11
N GLN A 40 -16.15 -2.23 -4.21
CA GLN A 40 -15.15 -2.61 -5.20
C GLN A 40 -13.87 -3.03 -4.46
N GLY A 41 -13.27 -4.13 -4.90
CA GLY A 41 -11.98 -4.59 -4.42
C GLY A 41 -11.04 -4.82 -5.60
N ILE A 42 -9.77 -5.08 -5.32
CA ILE A 42 -8.73 -5.34 -6.32
C ILE A 42 -8.06 -6.68 -6.00
N LEU A 43 -7.98 -7.56 -7.00
CA LEU A 43 -7.13 -8.75 -6.96
C LEU A 43 -5.75 -8.36 -7.52
N THR A 44 -4.69 -8.46 -6.71
CA THR A 44 -3.37 -7.87 -7.02
C THR A 44 -2.18 -8.73 -6.60
N ASP A 45 -1.30 -8.98 -7.56
CA ASP A 45 0.14 -9.28 -7.50
C ASP A 45 0.75 -8.44 -8.62
N GLY A 46 0.44 -7.14 -8.54
CA GLY A 46 0.11 -6.32 -9.71
C GLY A 46 -1.35 -6.58 -10.15
N PRO A 47 -2.07 -5.62 -10.73
CA PRO A 47 -3.47 -5.83 -11.14
C PRO A 47 -3.67 -7.15 -11.93
N ILE A 48 -4.46 -8.10 -11.40
CA ILE A 48 -4.67 -9.39 -12.06
C ILE A 48 -5.93 -9.34 -12.92
N GLU A 49 -5.77 -9.31 -14.24
CA GLU A 49 -6.86 -9.18 -15.20
C GLU A 49 -7.48 -10.52 -15.64
N ASN A 50 -8.77 -10.50 -15.98
CA ASN A 50 -9.50 -11.60 -16.63
C ASN A 50 -9.67 -12.85 -15.75
N VAL A 51 -9.69 -12.67 -14.43
CA VAL A 51 -10.02 -13.71 -13.45
C VAL A 51 -11.50 -13.62 -13.12
N ARG A 52 -12.25 -14.72 -13.35
CA ARG A 52 -13.68 -14.79 -13.03
C ARG A 52 -13.85 -14.84 -11.51
N TYR A 53 -14.82 -14.12 -10.96
CA TYR A 53 -15.16 -14.19 -9.53
C TYR A 53 -16.64 -14.52 -9.30
N GLU A 54 -16.92 -15.12 -8.14
CA GLU A 54 -18.26 -15.35 -7.62
C GLU A 54 -18.28 -15.15 -6.11
N THR A 55 -19.23 -14.33 -5.63
CA THR A 55 -19.42 -14.04 -4.22
C THR A 55 -20.57 -14.83 -3.60
N SER A 56 -20.58 -14.93 -2.27
CA SER A 56 -21.64 -15.61 -1.49
C SER A 56 -23.04 -15.01 -1.70
N SER A 57 -23.14 -13.70 -1.93
CA SER A 57 -24.39 -12.99 -2.27
C SER A 57 -24.81 -13.15 -3.73
N GLY A 58 -23.97 -13.78 -4.56
CA GLY A 58 -24.26 -14.10 -5.97
C GLY A 58 -23.78 -13.04 -6.96
N VAL A 59 -23.01 -12.03 -6.55
CA VAL A 59 -22.31 -11.12 -7.47
C VAL A 59 -21.27 -11.94 -8.24
N LYS A 60 -21.27 -11.83 -9.57
CA LYS A 60 -20.31 -12.51 -10.45
C LYS A 60 -19.80 -11.56 -11.52
N GLY A 61 -18.56 -11.76 -11.95
CA GLY A 61 -17.95 -11.01 -13.03
C GLY A 61 -16.56 -11.55 -13.35
N SER A 62 -15.76 -10.73 -14.02
CA SER A 62 -14.31 -10.93 -14.15
C SER A 62 -13.60 -9.67 -13.70
N THR A 63 -12.38 -9.80 -13.19
CA THR A 63 -11.50 -8.66 -12.92
C THR A 63 -11.18 -7.92 -14.23
N ASN A 64 -11.12 -6.59 -14.15
CA ASN A 64 -10.73 -5.75 -15.30
C ASN A 64 -9.20 -5.55 -15.35
N ALA A 65 -8.72 -4.72 -16.27
CA ALA A 65 -7.29 -4.36 -16.41
C ALA A 65 -6.68 -3.69 -15.16
N GLU A 66 -7.50 -3.22 -14.22
CA GLU A 66 -7.06 -2.68 -12.93
C GLU A 66 -7.26 -3.70 -11.79
N GLY A 67 -7.48 -4.98 -12.10
CA GLY A 67 -7.71 -6.05 -11.12
C GLY A 67 -9.05 -5.96 -10.39
N LYS A 68 -9.93 -5.02 -10.76
CA LYS A 68 -11.12 -4.67 -9.98
C LYS A 68 -12.23 -5.70 -10.07
N PHE A 69 -12.79 -6.08 -8.91
CA PHE A 69 -13.99 -6.90 -8.77
C PHE A 69 -15.04 -6.19 -7.90
N ASN A 70 -16.30 -6.61 -7.99
CA ASN A 70 -17.39 -6.06 -7.17
C ASN A 70 -17.87 -7.09 -6.15
N TYR A 71 -18.21 -6.63 -4.95
CA TYR A 71 -18.73 -7.47 -3.87
C TYR A 71 -19.68 -6.67 -2.97
N ASN A 72 -20.31 -7.34 -2.00
CA ASN A 72 -21.07 -6.70 -0.92
C ASN A 72 -20.38 -6.97 0.42
N THR A 73 -20.52 -6.05 1.37
CA THR A 73 -19.96 -6.22 2.73
C THR A 73 -20.40 -7.55 3.34
N GLY A 74 -19.44 -8.33 3.85
CA GLY A 74 -19.69 -9.64 4.45
C GLY A 74 -19.77 -10.80 3.46
N ASP A 75 -19.55 -10.57 2.16
CA ASP A 75 -19.39 -11.64 1.19
C ASP A 75 -18.12 -12.48 1.48
N THR A 76 -18.19 -13.78 1.21
CA THR A 76 -17.01 -14.52 0.77
C THR A 76 -16.91 -14.46 -0.75
N ILE A 77 -15.70 -14.61 -1.30
CA ILE A 77 -15.41 -14.55 -2.72
C ILE A 77 -14.52 -15.71 -3.15
N ARG A 78 -14.79 -16.24 -4.34
CA ARG A 78 -13.95 -17.24 -5.02
C ARG A 78 -13.52 -16.72 -6.38
N PHE A 79 -12.24 -16.93 -6.70
CA PHE A 79 -11.63 -16.56 -7.96
C PHE A 79 -11.32 -17.77 -8.81
N PHE A 80 -11.43 -17.61 -10.13
CA PHE A 80 -11.30 -18.70 -11.09
C PHE A 80 -10.61 -18.25 -12.37
N ILE A 81 -9.72 -19.10 -12.86
CA ILE A 81 -9.25 -19.07 -14.25
C ILE A 81 -9.89 -20.26 -14.96
N GLY A 82 -10.87 -20.01 -15.82
CA GLY A 82 -11.67 -21.08 -16.41
C GLY A 82 -12.33 -21.95 -15.34
N ASN A 83 -11.97 -23.23 -15.31
CA ASN A 83 -12.41 -24.25 -14.36
C ASN A 83 -11.47 -24.43 -13.14
N LEU A 84 -10.34 -23.72 -13.09
CA LEU A 84 -9.43 -23.74 -11.94
C LEU A 84 -9.84 -22.68 -10.92
N GLN A 85 -10.09 -23.06 -9.67
CA GLN A 85 -10.35 -22.17 -8.55
C GLN A 85 -9.03 -21.89 -7.82
N LEU A 86 -8.68 -20.62 -7.59
CA LEU A 86 -7.32 -20.23 -7.19
C LEU A 86 -7.01 -20.41 -5.70
N GLY A 87 -8.02 -20.40 -4.84
CA GLY A 87 -7.87 -20.50 -3.37
C GLY A 87 -8.84 -21.46 -2.73
N GLU A 88 -9.08 -21.25 -1.44
CA GLU A 88 -9.95 -22.05 -0.59
C GLU A 88 -11.24 -22.50 -1.25
N GLN A 89 -11.62 -23.77 -1.01
CA GLN A 89 -12.80 -24.40 -1.63
C GLN A 89 -14.08 -23.58 -1.42
N ASP A 90 -14.25 -23.02 -0.22
CA ASP A 90 -15.41 -22.22 0.19
C ASP A 90 -15.24 -20.70 -0.05
N GLY A 91 -14.04 -20.29 -0.48
CA GLY A 91 -13.65 -18.90 -0.71
C GLY A 91 -13.23 -18.17 0.56
N VAL A 92 -12.62 -17.01 0.36
CA VAL A 92 -12.09 -16.15 1.43
C VAL A 92 -13.01 -14.94 1.65
N PRO A 93 -12.93 -14.22 2.79
CA PRO A 93 -13.65 -12.97 2.97
C PRO A 93 -13.36 -11.97 1.83
N ALA A 94 -14.41 -11.40 1.26
CA ALA A 94 -14.26 -10.35 0.26
C ALA A 94 -13.83 -9.04 0.94
N GLN A 95 -12.73 -8.48 0.46
CA GLN A 95 -12.14 -7.26 0.99
C GLN A 95 -11.66 -6.34 -0.14
N ALA A 96 -11.24 -5.13 0.22
CA ALA A 96 -10.86 -4.11 -0.76
C ALA A 96 -9.56 -4.42 -1.52
N ARG A 97 -8.67 -5.24 -0.93
CA ARG A 97 -7.45 -5.74 -1.55
C ARG A 97 -7.29 -7.22 -1.25
N ILE A 98 -7.08 -8.03 -2.27
CA ILE A 98 -6.82 -9.47 -2.16
C ILE A 98 -5.57 -9.77 -2.99
N THR A 99 -4.56 -10.36 -2.40
CA THR A 99 -3.39 -10.92 -3.08
C THR A 99 -3.55 -12.43 -3.30
N PRO A 100 -2.69 -13.08 -4.10
CA PRO A 100 -2.64 -14.53 -4.14
C PRO A 100 -2.41 -15.18 -2.76
N THR A 101 -1.66 -14.52 -1.87
CA THR A 101 -1.40 -15.01 -0.50
C THR A 101 -2.66 -14.96 0.37
N ASP A 102 -3.55 -13.97 0.15
CA ASP A 102 -4.82 -13.85 0.87
C ASP A 102 -5.87 -14.93 0.49
N LEU A 103 -5.57 -15.81 -0.47
CA LEU A 103 -6.50 -16.83 -0.97
C LEU A 103 -6.46 -18.16 -0.21
N TYR A 104 -5.53 -18.29 0.73
CA TYR A 104 -5.42 -19.39 1.68
C TYR A 104 -5.40 -18.82 3.11
N GLU A 105 -5.81 -19.63 4.09
CA GLU A 105 -5.73 -19.18 5.49
C GLU A 105 -4.26 -19.18 5.95
N ASN A 106 -3.75 -18.00 6.27
CA ASN A 106 -2.44 -17.88 6.90
C ASN A 106 -2.61 -17.84 8.42
N ASP A 107 -2.11 -18.87 9.11
CA ASP A 107 -1.96 -18.87 10.56
C ASP A 107 -0.53 -18.38 10.89
N PRO A 108 -0.35 -17.11 11.29
CA PRO A 108 0.96 -16.54 11.55
C PRO A 108 1.70 -17.24 12.71
N ASP A 109 0.99 -17.99 13.56
CA ASP A 109 1.57 -18.75 14.66
C ASP A 109 2.20 -20.09 14.22
N ILE A 110 1.97 -20.52 12.96
CA ILE A 110 2.48 -21.78 12.40
C ILE A 110 3.22 -21.54 11.08
N PRO A 111 4.46 -21.00 11.11
CA PRO A 111 5.26 -20.81 9.90
C PRO A 111 5.60 -22.16 9.23
N GLY A 112 5.56 -22.17 7.90
CA GLY A 112 5.81 -23.33 7.04
C GLY A 112 4.67 -24.34 7.04
N ASN A 113 3.42 -23.91 7.21
CA ASN A 113 2.25 -24.77 7.08
C ASN A 113 1.98 -25.11 5.59
N GLU A 114 1.05 -26.06 5.35
CA GLU A 114 0.69 -26.48 3.98
C GLU A 114 0.12 -25.31 3.16
N ASP A 115 -0.50 -24.34 3.83
CA ASP A 115 -1.08 -23.15 3.21
C ASP A 115 0.01 -22.20 2.68
N GLU A 116 1.12 -22.01 3.39
CA GLU A 116 2.27 -21.20 2.93
C GLU A 116 2.91 -21.77 1.65
N GLU A 117 2.96 -23.11 1.52
CA GLU A 117 3.42 -23.76 0.28
C GLU A 117 2.45 -23.50 -0.89
N LEU A 118 1.14 -23.46 -0.62
CA LEU A 118 0.11 -23.16 -1.62
C LEU A 118 0.10 -21.69 -2.04
N GLU A 119 0.33 -20.77 -1.10
CA GLU A 119 0.50 -19.33 -1.37
C GLU A 119 1.67 -19.08 -2.33
N GLU A 120 2.84 -19.70 -2.06
CA GLU A 120 4.00 -19.63 -2.95
C GLU A 120 3.70 -20.23 -4.32
N ALA A 121 3.16 -21.46 -4.33
CA ALA A 121 2.85 -22.17 -5.56
C ALA A 121 1.86 -21.40 -6.44
N LEU A 122 0.83 -20.78 -5.85
CA LEU A 122 -0.15 -19.98 -6.57
C LEU A 122 0.46 -18.69 -7.14
N THR A 123 1.28 -18.00 -6.35
CA THR A 123 1.97 -16.78 -6.78
C THR A 123 2.87 -17.07 -7.98
N ILE A 124 3.71 -18.12 -7.88
CA ILE A 124 4.55 -18.59 -8.98
C ILE A 124 3.69 -18.96 -10.20
N PHE A 125 2.58 -19.67 -10.00
CA PHE A 125 1.70 -20.06 -11.09
C PHE A 125 1.15 -18.86 -11.85
N LEU A 126 0.58 -17.88 -11.14
CA LEU A 126 -0.05 -16.69 -11.74
C LEU A 126 0.95 -15.86 -12.54
N GLN A 127 2.12 -15.61 -11.98
CA GLN A 127 3.20 -14.90 -12.66
C GLN A 127 3.72 -15.68 -13.89
N SER A 128 3.85 -17.00 -13.77
CA SER A 128 4.33 -17.83 -14.88
C SER A 128 3.37 -17.88 -16.09
N ILE A 129 2.06 -17.69 -15.86
CA ILE A 129 1.05 -17.73 -16.93
C ILE A 129 0.64 -16.35 -17.44
N ASP A 130 1.34 -15.30 -17.00
CA ASP A 130 1.17 -13.95 -17.49
C ASP A 130 1.42 -13.86 -19.00
N ALA A 131 0.65 -13.02 -19.70
CA ALA A 131 0.73 -12.86 -21.15
C ALA A 131 2.12 -12.43 -21.62
N ASP A 132 2.80 -11.60 -20.80
CA ASP A 132 4.13 -11.12 -21.09
C ASP A 132 5.18 -12.23 -21.00
N TYR A 133 4.97 -13.18 -20.08
CA TYR A 133 5.82 -14.35 -19.95
C TYR A 133 5.61 -15.37 -21.07
N ILE A 134 4.36 -15.62 -21.47
CA ILE A 134 4.02 -16.62 -22.49
C ILE A 134 4.31 -16.12 -23.92
N THR A 135 4.02 -14.85 -24.19
CA THR A 135 4.12 -14.25 -25.53
C THR A 135 4.80 -12.88 -25.52
N PRO A 136 6.07 -12.79 -25.10
CA PRO A 136 6.77 -11.52 -25.06
C PRO A 136 6.84 -10.90 -26.47
N PRO A 137 6.57 -9.60 -26.64
CA PRO A 137 6.76 -8.90 -27.90
C PRO A 137 8.18 -9.11 -28.43
N THR A 138 8.31 -9.29 -29.75
CA THR A 138 9.65 -9.44 -30.35
C THR A 138 10.49 -8.18 -30.10
N GLY A 139 11.61 -8.34 -29.40
CA GLY A 139 12.49 -7.23 -29.01
C GLY A 139 12.10 -6.54 -27.70
N ALA A 140 11.22 -7.16 -26.91
CA ALA A 140 10.96 -6.75 -25.54
C ALA A 140 12.28 -6.65 -24.74
N PRO A 141 12.44 -5.62 -23.89
CA PRO A 141 13.50 -5.55 -22.89
C PRO A 141 13.54 -6.80 -21.99
N ALA A 142 14.69 -7.07 -21.36
CA ALA A 142 14.84 -8.24 -20.50
C ALA A 142 13.95 -8.19 -19.25
N ASP A 143 13.62 -6.98 -18.80
CA ASP A 143 12.73 -6.61 -17.70
C ASP A 143 11.26 -6.45 -18.13
N TYR A 144 10.90 -6.76 -19.38
CA TYR A 144 9.50 -6.70 -19.82
C TYR A 144 8.58 -7.64 -19.04
N ASN A 145 9.13 -8.72 -18.48
CA ASN A 145 8.41 -9.70 -17.66
C ASN A 145 8.48 -9.37 -16.16
N ALA A 146 8.78 -8.13 -15.77
CA ALA A 146 8.86 -7.72 -14.37
C ALA A 146 7.48 -7.58 -13.69
N HIS A 147 6.37 -7.97 -14.36
CA HIS A 147 5.00 -7.92 -13.83
C HIS A 147 4.47 -6.52 -13.44
N ASP A 148 5.26 -5.46 -13.67
CA ASP A 148 4.96 -4.06 -13.35
C ASP A 148 3.71 -3.47 -14.00
N ASN A 149 3.24 -4.10 -15.09
CA ASN A 149 2.04 -3.70 -15.81
C ASN A 149 0.81 -4.55 -15.43
N GLY A 150 0.93 -5.42 -14.42
CA GLY A 150 -0.12 -6.33 -13.96
C GLY A 150 -0.17 -7.65 -14.74
N ILE A 151 -0.73 -8.67 -14.10
CA ILE A 151 -0.82 -10.03 -14.64
C ILE A 151 -2.02 -10.16 -15.59
N GLN A 152 -1.77 -10.53 -16.84
CA GLN A 152 -2.80 -10.65 -17.88
C GLN A 152 -3.08 -12.11 -18.24
N ILE A 153 -4.23 -12.64 -17.80
CA ILE A 153 -4.62 -14.01 -18.12
C ILE A 153 -5.25 -14.09 -19.52
N THR A 154 -4.54 -14.70 -20.47
CA THR A 154 -5.01 -14.80 -21.86
C THR A 154 -6.14 -15.82 -22.05
N GLN A 155 -6.93 -15.63 -23.12
CA GLN A 155 -7.98 -16.59 -23.48
C GLN A 155 -7.42 -17.98 -23.85
N ASP A 156 -6.18 -18.05 -24.37
CA ASP A 156 -5.53 -19.34 -24.68
C ASP A 156 -5.26 -20.14 -23.39
N VAL A 157 -4.72 -19.47 -22.36
CA VAL A 157 -4.50 -20.06 -21.03
C VAL A 157 -5.83 -20.57 -20.44
N ILE A 158 -6.90 -19.76 -20.48
CA ILE A 158 -8.23 -20.19 -20.02
C ILE A 158 -8.73 -21.43 -20.77
N ASN A 159 -8.53 -21.49 -22.09
CA ASN A 159 -8.96 -22.63 -22.90
C ASN A 159 -8.19 -23.91 -22.55
N ARG A 160 -6.88 -23.78 -22.29
CA ARG A 160 -6.02 -24.89 -21.86
C ARG A 160 -6.43 -25.41 -20.49
N ILE A 161 -6.68 -24.52 -19.54
CA ILE A 161 -7.18 -24.88 -18.21
C ILE A 161 -8.54 -25.61 -18.30
N ASN A 162 -9.48 -25.12 -19.12
CA ASN A 162 -10.76 -25.81 -19.34
C ASN A 162 -10.62 -27.17 -20.05
N THR A 163 -9.53 -27.37 -20.78
CA THR A 163 -9.22 -28.65 -21.43
C THR A 163 -8.62 -29.64 -20.44
N ALA A 164 -7.71 -29.17 -19.57
CA ALA A 164 -7.10 -29.97 -18.50
C ALA A 164 -8.12 -30.36 -17.43
N PHE A 165 -8.97 -29.41 -17.00
CA PHE A 165 -9.96 -29.59 -15.95
C PHE A 165 -11.37 -29.46 -16.51
N THR A 166 -12.06 -30.59 -16.69
CA THR A 166 -13.41 -30.62 -17.30
C THR A 166 -14.54 -30.21 -16.34
N SER A 167 -14.23 -30.06 -15.06
CA SER A 167 -15.10 -29.56 -14.00
C SER A 167 -14.32 -28.58 -13.12
N ALA A 168 -15.01 -27.86 -12.23
CA ALA A 168 -14.33 -27.02 -11.25
C ALA A 168 -13.37 -27.85 -10.39
N THR A 169 -12.10 -27.40 -10.31
CA THR A 169 -11.01 -28.03 -9.57
C THR A 169 -10.27 -26.93 -8.81
N THR A 170 -9.96 -27.15 -7.53
CA THR A 170 -9.13 -26.21 -6.75
C THR A 170 -7.68 -26.26 -7.19
N PHE A 171 -6.96 -25.17 -7.00
CA PHE A 171 -5.54 -25.09 -7.33
C PHE A 171 -4.72 -26.12 -6.56
N GLU A 172 -5.00 -26.30 -5.27
CA GLU A 172 -4.47 -27.38 -4.43
C GLU A 172 -4.62 -28.76 -5.10
N THR A 173 -5.85 -29.18 -5.45
CA THR A 173 -6.07 -30.48 -6.12
C THR A 173 -5.37 -30.57 -7.47
N ALA A 174 -5.35 -29.48 -8.25
CA ALA A 174 -4.63 -29.46 -9.53
C ALA A 174 -3.11 -29.62 -9.36
N LEU A 175 -2.56 -29.07 -8.27
CA LEU A 175 -1.16 -29.18 -7.92
C LEU A 175 -0.83 -30.59 -7.41
N GLU A 176 -1.68 -31.18 -6.57
CA GLU A 176 -1.58 -32.58 -6.13
C GLU A 176 -1.60 -33.56 -7.30
N ASP A 177 -2.56 -33.40 -8.23
CA ASP A 177 -2.65 -34.19 -9.47
C ASP A 177 -1.43 -34.01 -10.39
N SER A 178 -0.61 -33.00 -10.12
CA SER A 178 0.64 -32.68 -10.82
C SER A 178 1.88 -33.06 -10.00
N ASP A 179 1.77 -34.02 -9.07
CA ASP A 179 2.85 -34.46 -8.19
C ASP A 179 3.49 -33.30 -7.39
N ASN A 180 2.69 -32.30 -6.99
CA ASN A 180 3.13 -31.07 -6.33
C ASN A 180 4.21 -30.29 -7.10
N SER A 181 4.17 -30.33 -8.44
CA SER A 181 5.13 -29.67 -9.32
C SER A 181 4.44 -28.63 -10.21
N ILE A 182 4.74 -27.35 -9.98
CA ILE A 182 4.26 -26.25 -10.83
C ILE A 182 4.71 -26.41 -12.29
N THR A 183 5.94 -26.89 -12.50
CA THR A 183 6.45 -27.21 -13.83
C THR A 183 5.56 -28.26 -14.52
N THR A 184 5.17 -29.31 -13.80
CA THR A 184 4.30 -30.37 -14.33
C THR A 184 2.89 -29.84 -14.59
N LEU A 185 2.35 -29.02 -13.69
CA LEU A 185 1.06 -28.36 -13.90
C LEU A 185 1.08 -27.50 -15.17
N ILE A 186 2.05 -26.61 -15.32
CA ILE A 186 2.11 -25.67 -16.46
C ILE A 186 2.48 -26.40 -17.76
N GLN A 187 3.59 -27.13 -17.79
CA GLN A 187 4.13 -27.68 -19.03
C GLN A 187 3.37 -28.93 -19.48
N ASP A 188 3.03 -29.84 -18.56
CA ASP A 188 2.41 -31.11 -18.89
C ASP A 188 0.88 -31.04 -18.83
N GLN A 189 0.28 -30.58 -17.73
CA GLN A 189 -1.18 -30.55 -17.62
C GLN A 189 -1.80 -29.46 -18.52
N LEU A 190 -1.27 -28.23 -18.48
CA LEU A 190 -1.76 -27.12 -19.31
C LEU A 190 -1.16 -27.09 -20.73
N GLN A 191 -0.21 -27.98 -21.01
CA GLN A 191 0.44 -28.11 -22.32
C GLN A 191 1.17 -26.83 -22.76
N LEU A 192 1.65 -26.01 -21.81
CA LEU A 192 2.44 -24.81 -22.06
C LEU A 192 3.94 -25.15 -22.07
N SER A 193 4.35 -26.04 -22.97
CA SER A 193 5.70 -26.67 -22.95
C SER A 193 6.88 -25.70 -23.09
N ASP A 194 6.65 -24.51 -23.64
CA ASP A 194 7.68 -23.49 -23.84
C ASP A 194 7.76 -22.49 -22.67
N VAL A 195 6.86 -22.58 -21.69
CA VAL A 195 6.84 -21.73 -20.50
C VAL A 195 7.68 -22.38 -19.42
N THR A 196 8.75 -21.70 -19.00
CA THR A 196 9.50 -22.07 -17.80
C THR A 196 8.87 -21.32 -16.62
N PRO A 197 8.45 -21.98 -15.53
CA PRO A 197 7.89 -21.25 -14.40
C PRO A 197 8.91 -20.25 -13.83
N VAL A 198 8.42 -19.12 -13.33
CA VAL A 198 9.24 -18.17 -12.57
C VAL A 198 9.83 -18.87 -11.33
N THR A 199 11.01 -18.45 -10.92
CA THR A 199 11.62 -18.98 -9.69
C THR A 199 10.95 -18.40 -8.45
N PRO A 200 11.04 -19.07 -7.27
CA PRO A 200 10.53 -18.50 -6.03
C PRO A 200 11.14 -17.12 -5.69
N ASP A 201 12.42 -16.91 -5.97
CA ASP A 201 13.10 -15.62 -5.73
C ASP A 201 12.57 -14.51 -6.65
N GLU A 202 12.31 -14.83 -7.94
CA GLU A 202 11.67 -13.88 -8.86
C GLU A 202 10.24 -13.59 -8.43
N ALA A 203 9.48 -14.62 -8.01
CA ALA A 203 8.11 -14.46 -7.55
C ALA A 203 8.01 -13.56 -6.31
N ALA A 204 8.92 -13.76 -5.36
CA ALA A 204 9.07 -12.95 -4.17
C ALA A 204 9.37 -11.48 -4.51
N ALA A 205 10.31 -11.23 -5.44
CA ALA A 205 10.67 -9.87 -5.84
C ALA A 205 9.49 -9.14 -6.50
N ASN A 206 8.79 -9.81 -7.41
CA ASN A 206 7.66 -9.23 -8.14
C ASN A 206 6.49 -8.88 -7.21
N ILE A 207 6.11 -9.79 -6.31
CA ILE A 207 5.00 -9.53 -5.38
C ILE A 207 5.34 -8.44 -4.36
N GLN A 208 6.60 -8.37 -3.91
CA GLN A 208 7.07 -7.28 -3.06
C GLN A 208 6.99 -5.93 -3.76
N GLU A 209 7.46 -5.85 -5.00
CA GLU A 209 7.39 -4.62 -5.80
C GLU A 209 5.93 -4.18 -6.02
N ALA A 210 5.04 -5.10 -6.36
CA ALA A 210 3.61 -4.82 -6.47
C ALA A 210 3.00 -4.35 -5.13
N PHE A 211 3.36 -4.99 -4.03
CA PHE A 211 2.88 -4.63 -2.70
C PHE A 211 3.26 -3.19 -2.33
N TYR A 212 4.54 -2.81 -2.48
CA TYR A 212 4.98 -1.45 -2.18
C TYR A 212 4.36 -0.41 -3.13
N LYS A 213 4.17 -0.75 -4.41
CA LYS A 213 3.43 0.11 -5.36
C LYS A 213 1.99 0.37 -4.93
N ASP A 214 1.31 -0.64 -4.40
CA ASP A 214 -0.08 -0.49 -3.93
C ASP A 214 -0.19 0.44 -2.70
N ILE A 215 0.74 0.32 -1.75
CA ILE A 215 0.69 1.05 -0.47
C ILE A 215 1.41 2.40 -0.53
N ALA A 216 2.21 2.66 -1.57
CA ALA A 216 2.93 3.91 -1.74
C ALA A 216 2.00 5.13 -1.65
N GLY A 217 2.54 6.19 -1.08
CA GLY A 217 1.83 7.44 -0.84
C GLY A 217 2.08 8.01 0.55
N THR A 218 1.34 9.07 0.86
CA THR A 218 1.39 9.71 2.17
C THR A 218 0.14 9.40 2.97
N TRP A 219 0.36 9.04 4.22
CA TRP A 219 -0.61 8.57 5.19
C TRP A 219 -0.55 9.44 6.42
N GLN A 220 -1.70 9.69 7.05
CA GLN A 220 -1.78 10.51 8.24
C GLN A 220 -2.57 9.83 9.36
N LEU A 221 -2.11 10.04 10.59
CA LEU A 221 -2.81 9.70 11.82
C LEU A 221 -2.78 10.91 12.76
N GLY A 222 -3.77 11.05 13.62
CA GLY A 222 -3.71 11.97 14.74
C GLY A 222 -5.07 12.31 15.33
N SER A 223 -5.03 12.98 16.47
CA SER A 223 -6.16 13.35 17.30
C SER A 223 -7.14 14.29 16.60
N ALA A 224 -8.40 14.19 17.02
CA ALA A 224 -9.49 14.99 16.47
C ALA A 224 -9.32 16.50 16.73
N ASP A 225 -8.65 16.88 17.83
CA ASP A 225 -8.32 18.26 18.18
C ASP A 225 -6.98 18.74 17.58
N LYS A 226 -6.32 17.89 16.79
CA LYS A 226 -5.12 18.22 15.99
C LYS A 226 -3.92 18.63 16.84
N SER A 227 -3.89 18.22 18.11
CA SER A 227 -2.75 18.47 19.01
C SER A 227 -1.56 17.58 18.68
N ASP A 228 -1.78 16.50 17.94
CA ASP A 228 -0.74 15.60 17.43
C ASP A 228 -0.91 15.33 15.94
N LYS A 229 0.15 14.81 15.32
CA LYS A 229 0.16 14.39 13.92
C LYS A 229 1.27 13.38 13.66
N VAL A 230 0.90 12.29 13.01
CA VAL A 230 1.85 11.38 12.34
C VAL A 230 1.65 11.52 10.83
N ILE A 231 2.76 11.62 10.10
CA ILE A 231 2.83 11.52 8.65
C ILE A 231 3.74 10.35 8.31
N LEU A 232 3.23 9.36 7.58
CA LEU A 232 4.00 8.25 7.02
C LEU A 232 4.01 8.38 5.49
N VAL A 233 5.18 8.52 4.91
CA VAL A 233 5.42 8.53 3.46
C VAL A 233 6.05 7.21 3.09
N VAL A 234 5.37 6.41 2.26
CA VAL A 234 5.88 5.13 1.74
C VAL A 234 6.19 5.29 0.26
N TYR A 235 7.39 4.86 -0.16
CA TYR A 235 7.83 4.84 -1.55
C TYR A 235 7.65 3.45 -2.16
N THR A 236 7.70 3.37 -3.49
CA THR A 236 7.45 2.12 -4.23
C THR A 236 8.55 1.07 -4.10
N ASP A 237 9.69 1.41 -3.52
CA ASP A 237 10.77 0.48 -3.17
C ASP A 237 10.67 -0.04 -1.71
N GLY A 238 9.62 0.35 -1.00
CA GLY A 238 9.41 0.01 0.42
C GLY A 238 10.17 0.89 1.40
N SER A 239 10.99 1.84 0.94
CA SER A 239 11.55 2.87 1.81
C SER A 239 10.43 3.76 2.36
N TYR A 240 10.63 4.31 3.55
CA TYR A 240 9.66 5.19 4.17
C TYR A 240 10.31 6.35 4.92
N LYS A 241 9.51 7.40 5.10
CA LYS A 241 9.77 8.48 6.06
C LYS A 241 8.57 8.60 6.97
N LEU A 242 8.80 8.62 8.28
CA LEU A 242 7.77 8.89 9.26
C LEU A 242 8.14 10.19 9.98
N GLY A 243 7.19 11.08 10.17
CA GLY A 243 7.33 12.25 11.04
C GLY A 243 6.22 12.23 12.08
N GLU A 244 6.57 12.44 13.35
CA GLU A 244 5.63 12.41 14.47
C GLU A 244 5.76 13.67 15.33
N ALA A 245 4.63 14.35 15.51
CA ALA A 245 4.50 15.56 16.31
C ALA A 245 3.51 15.31 17.46
N ASP A 246 4.02 15.19 18.68
CA ASP A 246 3.27 15.28 19.94
C ASP A 246 4.22 15.73 21.07
N ASN A 247 3.68 16.04 22.24
CA ASN A 247 4.45 16.42 23.42
C ASN A 247 5.30 15.25 23.91
N ALA A 248 6.62 15.46 23.97
CA ALA A 248 7.58 14.46 24.44
C ALA A 248 7.22 13.87 25.81
N ASP A 249 7.53 12.60 25.98
CA ASP A 249 7.42 11.88 27.25
C ASP A 249 8.65 10.99 27.53
N ASP A 250 8.49 9.95 28.34
CA ASP A 250 9.61 9.08 28.72
C ASP A 250 10.00 8.10 27.60
N ASP A 251 9.11 7.89 26.62
CA ASP A 251 9.28 6.89 25.55
C ASP A 251 9.73 7.55 24.22
N GLY A 252 9.37 8.82 23.97
CA GLY A 252 9.79 9.52 22.76
C GLY A 252 9.57 11.03 22.75
N GLU A 253 9.93 11.64 21.63
CA GLU A 253 9.87 13.08 21.40
C GLU A 253 9.52 13.43 19.93
N PRO A 254 9.06 14.66 19.61
CA PRO A 254 8.78 15.03 18.23
C PRO A 254 10.02 14.87 17.35
N GLY A 255 9.86 14.20 16.21
CA GLY A 255 10.98 13.86 15.33
C GLY A 255 10.52 13.06 14.12
N TYR A 256 11.48 12.37 13.51
CA TYR A 256 11.26 11.53 12.34
C TYR A 256 11.98 10.19 12.43
N GLU A 257 11.50 9.25 11.63
CA GLU A 257 12.15 7.99 11.30
C GLU A 257 12.36 7.84 9.79
N LEU A 258 13.44 7.16 9.43
CA LEU A 258 13.81 6.73 8.09
C LEU A 258 14.09 5.24 8.14
N GLY A 259 13.58 4.51 7.16
CA GLY A 259 13.89 3.10 7.05
C GLY A 259 13.28 2.45 5.84
N ASN A 260 13.28 1.12 5.86
CA ASN A 260 12.67 0.29 4.85
C ASN A 260 11.71 -0.72 5.49
N LEU A 261 10.54 -0.88 4.88
CA LEU A 261 9.59 -1.90 5.27
C LEU A 261 10.07 -3.23 4.69
N GLN A 262 10.49 -4.19 5.52
CA GLN A 262 10.78 -5.54 5.06
C GLN A 262 9.51 -6.38 5.15
N TRP A 263 8.77 -6.48 4.04
CA TRP A 263 7.60 -7.32 3.96
C TRP A 263 7.97 -8.78 3.66
N ASN A 264 7.62 -9.66 4.59
CA ASN A 264 7.55 -11.09 4.34
C ASN A 264 6.22 -11.39 3.62
N TRP A 265 6.32 -11.59 2.31
CA TRP A 265 5.16 -11.90 1.48
C TRP A 265 4.47 -13.21 1.86
N LYS A 266 5.19 -14.09 2.57
CA LYS A 266 4.65 -15.28 3.24
C LYS A 266 4.27 -14.91 4.67
N GLY A 267 3.03 -15.09 5.08
CA GLY A 267 2.59 -14.66 6.42
C GLY A 267 2.25 -13.18 6.55
N GLY A 268 2.62 -12.35 5.58
CA GLY A 268 2.16 -10.95 5.50
C GLY A 268 2.78 -9.99 6.52
N VAL A 269 3.76 -10.45 7.31
CA VAL A 269 4.41 -9.63 8.35
C VAL A 269 5.37 -8.61 7.72
N ILE A 270 5.33 -7.38 8.21
CA ILE A 270 6.23 -6.29 7.88
C ILE A 270 7.15 -6.04 9.07
N THR A 271 8.45 -6.05 8.83
CA THR A 271 9.46 -5.67 9.82
C THR A 271 10.14 -4.38 9.36
N PRO A 272 9.88 -3.23 10.01
CA PRO A 272 10.62 -2.01 9.73
C PRO A 272 12.10 -2.19 10.05
N VAL A 273 12.97 -1.76 9.12
CA VAL A 273 14.41 -1.69 9.34
C VAL A 273 14.81 -0.23 9.29
N ILE A 274 15.23 0.30 10.43
CA ILE A 274 15.61 1.71 10.60
C ILE A 274 17.00 1.96 10.01
N ASP A 275 17.13 3.06 9.28
CA ASP A 275 18.40 3.51 8.71
C ASP A 275 19.41 3.93 9.80
N GLU A 276 20.71 3.94 9.46
CA GLU A 276 21.73 4.43 10.39
C GLU A 276 21.53 5.93 10.67
N ASN A 277 21.23 6.28 11.92
CA ASN A 277 20.82 7.63 12.36
C ASN A 277 19.47 8.09 11.79
N GLY A 278 18.65 7.15 11.31
CA GLY A 278 17.31 7.39 10.80
C GLY A 278 16.24 7.39 11.88
N ASP A 279 16.56 7.68 13.15
CA ASP A 279 15.57 7.72 14.24
C ASP A 279 15.96 8.85 15.20
N THR A 280 15.03 9.80 15.34
CA THR A 280 15.17 10.99 16.17
C THR A 280 14.02 11.15 17.17
N ASN A 281 13.00 10.30 17.11
CA ASN A 281 11.80 10.35 17.96
C ASN A 281 11.81 9.28 19.06
N GLY A 282 12.82 8.39 19.11
CA GLY A 282 13.00 7.43 20.20
C GLY A 282 12.21 6.15 19.95
N SER A 283 11.33 5.77 20.86
CA SER A 283 10.49 4.57 20.73
C SER A 283 9.10 4.88 20.14
N TRP A 284 8.93 6.05 19.53
CA TRP A 284 7.69 6.41 18.82
C TRP A 284 7.70 5.83 17.39
N GLY A 285 6.56 5.86 16.70
CA GLY A 285 6.41 5.37 15.32
C GLY A 285 6.66 3.87 15.09
N LEU A 286 7.49 3.53 14.08
CA LEU A 286 7.64 2.15 13.58
C LEU A 286 8.85 1.41 14.18
N SER A 287 9.74 2.13 14.88
CA SER A 287 11.00 1.62 15.41
C SER A 287 10.88 0.72 16.66
N ASP A 288 9.73 0.72 17.35
CA ASP A 288 9.51 0.00 18.63
C ASP A 288 8.34 -0.99 18.57
N SER A 289 8.29 -1.87 17.56
CA SER A 289 7.30 -2.96 17.59
C SER A 289 7.53 -3.84 18.82
N GLU A 290 6.49 -4.12 19.61
CA GLU A 290 6.61 -4.96 20.80
C GLU A 290 7.27 -6.31 20.45
N GLY A 291 8.34 -6.66 21.17
CA GLY A 291 9.04 -7.93 20.99
C GLY A 291 9.84 -8.09 19.69
N ASP A 292 9.98 -7.05 18.86
CA ASP A 292 10.54 -7.10 17.50
C ASP A 292 9.74 -8.02 16.55
N GLU A 293 8.44 -8.22 16.82
CA GLU A 293 7.60 -9.18 16.08
C GLU A 293 7.00 -8.59 14.79
N GLY A 294 7.07 -7.26 14.63
CA GLY A 294 6.65 -6.53 13.42
C GLY A 294 5.18 -6.13 13.39
N TYR A 295 4.65 -5.96 12.19
CA TYR A 295 3.28 -5.51 11.93
C TYR A 295 2.62 -6.35 10.84
N THR A 296 1.31 -6.56 10.91
CA THR A 296 0.51 -6.87 9.72
C THR A 296 -0.08 -5.59 9.16
N LEU A 297 -0.33 -5.58 7.85
CA LEU A 297 -0.83 -4.41 7.14
C LEU A 297 -2.05 -4.77 6.30
N THR A 298 -3.13 -4.03 6.48
CA THR A 298 -4.29 -4.08 5.57
C THR A 298 -4.53 -2.71 4.94
N PHE A 299 -4.96 -2.72 3.68
CA PHE A 299 -5.16 -1.50 2.89
C PHE A 299 -6.44 -1.61 2.06
N ASP A 300 -7.28 -0.56 2.11
CA ASP A 300 -8.58 -0.53 1.42
C ASP A 300 -8.74 0.50 0.30
N GLY A 301 -7.65 1.14 -0.12
CA GLY A 301 -7.68 2.31 -1.02
C GLY A 301 -7.60 3.64 -0.26
N THR A 302 -8.16 3.70 0.95
CA THR A 302 -8.34 4.93 1.75
C THR A 302 -7.61 4.88 3.08
N ASN A 303 -7.61 3.72 3.72
CA ASN A 303 -7.04 3.47 5.03
C ASN A 303 -5.89 2.48 4.92
N LEU A 304 -4.81 2.78 5.63
CA LEU A 304 -3.71 1.87 5.92
C LEU A 304 -3.85 1.48 7.39
N VAL A 305 -4.04 0.20 7.66
CA VAL A 305 -4.21 -0.30 9.03
C VAL A 305 -3.01 -1.16 9.36
N LEU A 306 -2.23 -0.70 10.33
CA LEU A 306 -1.09 -1.42 10.90
C LEU A 306 -1.55 -2.08 12.20
N THR A 307 -1.33 -3.38 12.33
CA THR A 307 -1.60 -4.12 13.56
C THR A 307 -0.30 -4.73 14.05
N GLU A 308 0.11 -4.40 15.27
CA GLU A 308 1.27 -5.02 15.91
C GLU A 308 1.03 -6.51 16.11
N THR A 309 2.03 -7.32 15.79
CA THR A 309 1.97 -8.79 15.92
C THR A 309 2.47 -9.24 17.29
N GLY A 310 2.04 -10.44 17.69
CA GLY A 310 2.55 -11.15 18.86
C GLY A 310 2.14 -10.58 20.24
N LEU A 311 1.19 -9.64 20.25
CA LEU A 311 0.50 -9.19 21.45
C LEU A 311 -0.68 -10.10 21.82
N ASP A 312 -0.97 -10.18 23.13
CA ASP A 312 -2.17 -10.88 23.64
C ASP A 312 -3.48 -10.17 23.21
N GLU A 313 -3.42 -8.88 22.86
CA GLU A 313 -4.49 -8.07 22.29
C GLU A 313 -3.91 -7.26 21.12
N ASP A 314 -4.56 -7.32 19.96
CA ASP A 314 -4.16 -6.56 18.77
C ASP A 314 -4.11 -5.05 19.08
N ASP A 315 -2.93 -4.43 18.96
CA ASP A 315 -2.81 -2.97 18.93
C ASP A 315 -2.83 -2.51 17.47
N THR A 316 -3.76 -1.63 17.13
CA THR A 316 -4.07 -1.29 15.74
C THR A 316 -4.08 0.22 15.53
N SER A 317 -3.27 0.67 14.57
CA SER A 317 -3.22 2.04 14.09
C SER A 317 -3.84 2.16 12.70
N THR A 318 -4.89 2.99 12.57
CA THR A 318 -5.53 3.28 11.27
C THR A 318 -5.10 4.64 10.76
N LEU A 319 -4.21 4.65 9.76
CA LEU A 319 -3.81 5.84 9.04
C LEU A 319 -4.73 6.06 7.84
N THR A 320 -4.98 7.32 7.51
CA THR A 320 -5.80 7.72 6.37
C THR A 320 -4.95 8.35 5.29
N ARG A 321 -5.26 8.10 4.01
CA ARG A 321 -4.49 8.65 2.90
C ARG A 321 -4.60 10.18 2.87
N VAL A 322 -3.47 10.86 2.73
CA VAL A 322 -3.44 12.32 2.54
C VAL A 322 -4.02 12.65 1.17
N GLU A 323 -4.92 13.63 1.14
CA GLU A 323 -5.54 14.10 -0.11
C GLU A 323 -4.52 14.77 -1.03
N ASN A 324 -4.73 14.64 -2.34
CA ASN A 324 -3.87 15.27 -3.35
C ASN A 324 -4.69 16.14 -4.30
N SER A 325 -4.55 17.46 -4.18
CA SER A 325 -5.24 18.43 -5.04
C SER A 325 -4.38 18.76 -6.26
N THR A 326 -4.74 18.24 -7.44
CA THR A 326 -3.94 18.36 -8.67
C THR A 326 -3.40 19.76 -8.95
N ASN A 327 -4.18 20.83 -8.84
CA ASN A 327 -3.69 22.20 -9.09
C ASN A 327 -3.68 23.08 -7.83
N GLY A 328 -3.59 22.46 -6.65
CA GLY A 328 -3.58 23.13 -5.36
C GLY A 328 -2.39 22.72 -4.50
N LEU A 329 -2.26 23.37 -3.35
CA LEU A 329 -1.21 23.07 -2.37
C LEU A 329 -1.41 21.72 -1.68
N VAL A 330 -2.66 21.35 -1.37
CA VAL A 330 -2.96 20.11 -0.64
C VAL A 330 -2.34 18.90 -1.34
N GLY A 331 -1.56 18.12 -0.58
CA GLY A 331 -0.75 17.00 -1.05
C GLY A 331 0.69 17.06 -0.55
N THR A 332 1.49 16.11 -1.04
CA THR A 332 2.89 15.89 -0.66
C THR A 332 3.83 16.48 -1.70
N TRP A 333 4.84 17.19 -1.23
CA TRP A 333 5.83 17.91 -2.01
C TRP A 333 7.23 17.58 -1.53
N GLU A 334 8.15 17.35 -2.46
CA GLU A 334 9.54 17.01 -2.19
C GLU A 334 10.45 18.06 -2.80
N LEU A 335 11.39 18.57 -2.02
CA LEU A 335 12.46 19.40 -2.56
C LEU A 335 13.52 18.53 -3.23
N ASP A 336 13.83 17.44 -2.55
CA ASP A 336 14.84 16.42 -2.83
C ASP A 336 14.53 15.20 -1.95
N ASP A 337 15.49 14.29 -1.88
CA ASP A 337 15.41 13.06 -1.08
C ASP A 337 15.36 13.29 0.43
N THR A 338 15.56 14.52 0.93
CA THR A 338 15.71 14.86 2.35
C THR A 338 14.54 15.68 2.90
N HIS A 339 13.90 16.53 2.10
CA HIS A 339 12.78 17.37 2.55
C HIS A 339 11.43 16.93 1.99
N VAL A 340 10.49 16.60 2.87
CA VAL A 340 9.09 16.34 2.53
C VAL A 340 8.18 17.36 3.20
N LEU A 341 7.40 18.08 2.40
CA LEU A 341 6.40 19.04 2.85
C LEU A 341 5.00 18.56 2.46
N VAL A 342 4.13 18.40 3.46
CA VAL A 342 2.75 17.96 3.30
C VAL A 342 1.81 19.11 3.66
N PHE A 343 0.93 19.50 2.75
CA PHE A 343 -0.20 20.38 3.05
C PHE A 343 -1.47 19.54 3.18
N LEU A 344 -2.13 19.64 4.34
CA LEU A 344 -3.36 18.93 4.65
C LEU A 344 -4.59 19.77 4.27
N ASN A 345 -5.70 19.10 3.95
CA ASN A 345 -6.93 19.75 3.48
C ASN A 345 -7.66 20.56 4.57
N ASP A 346 -7.26 20.41 5.83
CA ASP A 346 -7.82 21.07 7.00
C ASP A 346 -7.04 22.32 7.45
N GLY A 347 -6.06 22.77 6.65
CA GLY A 347 -5.30 23.99 6.91
C GLY A 347 -4.05 23.79 7.77
N TYR A 348 -3.59 22.54 7.90
CA TYR A 348 -2.35 22.20 8.57
C TYR A 348 -1.26 21.79 7.59
N TYR A 349 0.00 21.99 7.96
CA TYR A 349 1.14 21.50 7.20
C TYR A 349 2.06 20.68 8.09
N PHE A 350 2.81 19.77 7.48
CA PHE A 350 3.86 19.00 8.12
C PHE A 350 5.12 19.04 7.27
N LEU A 351 6.27 19.32 7.85
CA LEU A 351 7.59 19.26 7.22
C LEU A 351 8.41 18.17 7.90
N ILE A 352 9.08 17.36 7.10
CA ILE A 352 10.16 16.46 7.54
C ILE A 352 11.43 16.95 6.80
N ASP A 353 12.44 17.37 7.55
CA ASP A 353 13.77 17.75 7.05
C ASP A 353 14.81 16.84 7.71
N THR A 354 15.39 15.93 6.92
CA THR A 354 16.33 14.93 7.44
C THR A 354 17.80 15.34 7.33
N THR A 355 18.07 16.62 7.11
CA THR A 355 19.44 17.15 6.92
C THR A 355 19.71 18.42 7.69
N GLY A 356 18.69 19.26 7.90
CA GLY A 356 18.86 20.60 8.43
C GLY A 356 19.66 21.50 7.50
N GLY A 357 20.25 22.54 8.08
CA GLY A 357 21.10 23.45 7.33
C GLY A 357 22.10 24.19 8.20
N GLU A 358 23.33 24.32 7.70
CA GLU A 358 24.45 24.94 8.44
C GLU A 358 24.13 26.34 9.00
N ASP A 359 23.26 27.09 8.32
CA ASP A 359 22.88 28.47 8.65
C ASP A 359 21.47 28.60 9.27
N CYS A 360 20.68 27.52 9.38
CA CYS A 360 19.27 27.59 9.81
C CYS A 360 18.91 26.71 11.02
N GLY A 361 19.62 25.61 11.28
CA GLY A 361 19.20 24.68 12.34
C GLY A 361 19.52 23.21 12.06
N PRO A 362 19.21 22.33 13.01
CA PRO A 362 19.37 20.88 12.85
C PRO A 362 18.30 20.29 11.92
N GLU A 363 18.45 19.02 11.59
CA GLU A 363 17.39 18.16 11.08
C GLU A 363 16.20 18.09 12.05
N GLY A 364 15.01 17.77 11.56
CA GLY A 364 13.81 17.67 12.38
C GLY A 364 12.51 17.77 11.60
N ILE A 365 11.47 18.24 12.30
CA ILE A 365 10.13 18.39 11.77
C ILE A 365 9.55 19.77 12.08
N GLU A 366 8.57 20.18 11.28
CA GLU A 366 7.62 21.23 11.66
C GLU A 366 6.18 20.73 11.48
N TYR A 367 5.30 21.06 12.42
CA TYR A 367 3.86 20.85 12.29
C TYR A 367 3.12 22.11 12.75
N GLY A 368 2.27 22.65 11.89
CA GLY A 368 1.61 23.92 12.17
C GLY A 368 0.42 24.20 11.28
N GLN A 369 -0.16 25.39 11.45
CA GLN A 369 -1.29 25.87 10.66
C GLN A 369 -0.82 26.83 9.58
N TYR A 370 -1.47 26.77 8.43
CA TYR A 370 -1.26 27.69 7.32
C TYR A 370 -2.56 28.26 6.79
N THR A 371 -2.46 29.45 6.19
CA THR A 371 -3.54 30.04 5.39
C THR A 371 -3.00 30.54 4.07
N THR A 372 -3.90 30.65 3.08
CA THR A 372 -3.57 31.25 1.78
C THR A 372 -4.54 32.36 1.43
N SER A 373 -4.00 33.47 0.91
CA SER A 373 -4.79 34.58 0.39
C SER A 373 -4.07 35.23 -0.78
N ASN A 374 -4.71 35.30 -1.95
CA ASN A 374 -4.13 35.85 -3.18
C ASN A 374 -2.73 35.29 -3.51
N ASN A 375 -2.58 33.96 -3.43
CA ASN A 375 -1.30 33.26 -3.64
C ASN A 375 -0.19 33.64 -2.65
N THR A 376 -0.53 34.27 -1.52
CA THR A 376 0.37 34.45 -0.39
C THR A 376 0.13 33.35 0.62
N LEU A 377 1.19 32.65 1.03
CA LEU A 377 1.20 31.64 2.08
C LEU A 377 1.59 32.32 3.41
N THR A 378 0.88 31.98 4.48
CA THR A 378 1.13 32.51 5.83
C THR A 378 1.04 31.36 6.81
N VAL A 379 2.10 31.15 7.60
CA VAL A 379 2.09 30.25 8.74
C VAL A 379 1.41 30.99 9.89
N THR A 380 0.26 30.48 10.35
CA THR A 380 -0.58 31.15 11.34
C THR A 380 -0.40 30.61 12.75
N ASP A 381 0.08 29.39 12.87
CA ASP A 381 0.45 28.80 14.15
C ASP A 381 1.58 27.79 13.92
N ASN A 382 2.48 27.70 14.88
CA ASN A 382 3.55 26.72 14.90
C ASN A 382 3.36 25.85 16.15
N LEU A 383 2.98 24.60 15.97
CA LEU A 383 2.64 23.70 17.08
C LEU A 383 3.88 22.93 17.53
N PHE A 384 4.66 22.42 16.57
CA PHE A 384 5.91 21.71 16.81
C PHE A 384 6.94 22.12 15.77
N ASP A 385 8.17 22.36 16.23
CA ASP A 385 9.29 22.81 15.43
C ASP A 385 10.55 22.36 16.15
N THR A 386 11.29 21.44 15.52
CA THR A 386 12.52 20.86 16.05
C THR A 386 13.75 21.24 15.22
N ASN A 387 13.56 21.95 14.09
CA ASN A 387 14.61 22.31 13.14
C ASN A 387 14.86 23.83 13.05
N GLU A 388 14.38 24.59 14.03
CA GLU A 388 14.65 26.02 14.26
C GLU A 388 14.14 26.95 13.14
N SER A 389 14.96 27.24 12.13
CA SER A 389 14.59 28.07 10.98
C SER A 389 14.74 27.34 9.65
N CYS A 390 15.05 26.03 9.69
CA CYS A 390 15.13 25.18 8.51
C CYS A 390 13.74 24.72 8.07
N GLY A 391 12.90 25.63 7.58
CA GLY A 391 11.60 25.23 7.04
C GLY A 391 10.67 26.37 6.68
N LEU A 392 9.38 26.24 7.01
CA LEU A 392 8.38 27.25 6.65
C LEU A 392 8.26 28.34 7.73
N TYR A 393 8.68 28.04 8.95
CA TYR A 393 8.64 28.96 10.08
C TYR A 393 10.06 29.31 10.54
N ASP A 394 10.33 30.61 10.73
CA ASP A 394 11.65 31.12 11.15
C ASP A 394 11.55 31.85 12.50
N GLY A 395 10.74 31.38 13.46
CA GLY A 395 10.80 31.83 14.85
C GLY A 395 10.51 33.30 15.19
N GLN A 396 10.28 34.19 14.20
CA GLN A 396 10.42 35.63 14.42
C GLN A 396 9.12 36.31 14.84
N ASN A 397 7.94 35.86 14.39
CA ASN A 397 6.60 36.29 14.82
C ASN A 397 5.50 35.37 14.22
N SER A 398 4.43 35.07 14.96
CA SER A 398 3.19 34.49 14.39
C SER A 398 2.03 35.52 14.40
N PRO A 399 1.28 35.69 13.29
CA PRO A 399 1.41 35.00 12.01
C PRO A 399 2.66 35.42 11.22
N PHE A 400 3.30 34.46 10.56
CA PHE A 400 4.47 34.66 9.71
C PHE A 400 4.07 34.63 8.23
N VAL A 401 4.19 35.78 7.56
CA VAL A 401 3.94 35.85 6.11
C VAL A 401 5.18 35.36 5.38
N LEU A 402 5.19 34.06 5.10
CA LEU A 402 6.29 33.39 4.42
C LEU A 402 6.57 34.01 3.06
N GLY A 403 5.58 34.08 2.17
CA GLY A 403 5.77 34.67 0.84
C GLY A 403 4.69 34.31 -0.17
N THR A 404 4.97 34.50 -1.44
CA THR A 404 4.05 34.11 -2.52
C THR A 404 4.37 32.74 -3.08
N TYR A 405 3.37 32.02 -3.59
CA TYR A 405 3.56 30.73 -4.25
C TYR A 405 2.86 30.64 -5.61
N THR A 406 3.39 29.80 -6.49
CA THR A 406 2.72 29.32 -7.69
C THR A 406 2.70 27.80 -7.68
N VAL A 407 1.58 27.19 -8.09
CA VAL A 407 1.40 25.74 -8.03
C VAL A 407 0.69 25.21 -9.27
N ASN A 408 1.07 24.00 -9.71
CA ASN A 408 0.40 23.24 -10.76
C ASN A 408 0.37 21.73 -10.39
N ALA A 409 0.07 20.88 -11.38
CA ALA A 409 0.05 19.42 -11.25
C ALA A 409 1.32 18.80 -10.68
N THR A 410 2.49 19.31 -11.03
CA THR A 410 3.77 18.66 -10.76
C THR A 410 4.73 19.51 -9.93
N THR A 411 4.56 20.84 -9.90
CA THR A 411 5.48 21.71 -9.15
C THR A 411 4.79 22.77 -8.32
N MET A 412 5.39 23.09 -7.18
CA MET A 412 5.10 24.24 -6.35
C MET A 412 6.37 25.08 -6.21
N THR A 413 6.32 26.34 -6.63
CA THR A 413 7.40 27.29 -6.38
C THR A 413 6.96 28.26 -5.30
N LEU A 414 7.68 28.25 -4.18
CA LEU A 414 7.55 29.20 -3.09
C LEU A 414 8.59 30.32 -3.27
N THR A 415 8.19 31.57 -3.06
CA THR A 415 9.09 32.74 -3.07
C THR A 415 8.96 33.43 -1.71
N PRO A 416 9.78 33.05 -0.73
CA PRO A 416 9.75 33.67 0.59
C PRO A 416 10.18 35.14 0.54
N THR A 417 9.72 35.92 1.51
CA THR A 417 9.93 37.36 1.54
C THR A 417 11.39 37.69 1.87
N GLY A 418 12.16 38.12 0.88
CA GLY A 418 13.57 38.50 1.08
C GLY A 418 14.56 37.38 0.82
N GLU A 419 14.09 36.22 0.37
CA GLU A 419 14.89 35.03 0.07
C GLU A 419 14.71 34.58 -1.39
N PRO A 420 15.62 33.75 -1.92
CA PRO A 420 15.45 33.11 -3.21
C PRO A 420 14.20 32.21 -3.27
N ALA A 421 13.63 32.05 -4.46
CA ALA A 421 12.55 31.10 -4.66
C ALA A 421 13.05 29.65 -4.58
N VAL A 422 12.24 28.78 -3.97
CA VAL A 422 12.46 27.35 -3.83
C VAL A 422 11.36 26.61 -4.59
N THR A 423 11.70 25.54 -5.31
CA THR A 423 10.73 24.76 -6.09
C THR A 423 10.72 23.33 -5.60
N PHE A 424 9.54 22.88 -5.21
CA PHE A 424 9.25 21.51 -4.83
C PHE A 424 8.55 20.79 -6.00
N THR A 425 8.83 19.51 -6.12
CA THR A 425 8.14 18.59 -7.02
C THR A 425 7.05 17.88 -6.24
N ARG A 426 5.89 17.65 -6.86
CA ARG A 426 4.85 16.83 -6.24
C ARG A 426 5.37 15.40 -6.15
N ALA A 427 5.28 14.77 -4.99
CA ALA A 427 5.76 13.40 -4.80
C ALA A 427 5.10 12.46 -5.82
N ASP A 428 5.92 11.71 -6.56
CA ASP A 428 5.50 10.57 -7.39
C ASP A 428 5.74 9.23 -6.68
N PHE A 429 6.36 9.28 -5.50
CA PHE A 429 6.69 8.16 -4.62
C PHE A 429 7.61 7.12 -5.27
N GLN A 430 8.22 7.44 -6.42
CA GLN A 430 9.24 6.62 -7.04
C GLN A 430 10.60 6.99 -6.46
N ARG A 431 11.44 5.99 -6.21
CA ARG A 431 12.87 6.18 -5.94
C ARG A 431 13.65 5.54 -7.07
N ASP A 432 14.66 6.24 -7.59
CA ASP A 432 15.61 5.60 -8.49
C ASP A 432 16.33 4.50 -7.70
N PRO A 433 16.42 3.26 -8.23
CA PRO A 433 17.14 2.20 -7.55
C PRO A 433 18.59 2.66 -7.29
N GLU A 434 19.08 2.48 -6.07
CA GLU A 434 20.47 2.81 -5.74
C GLU A 434 21.39 2.11 -6.75
N PRO A 435 22.36 2.82 -7.37
CA PRO A 435 23.26 2.19 -8.32
C PRO A 435 23.98 1.04 -7.64
N ALA A 436 23.86 -0.17 -8.22
CA ALA A 436 24.48 -1.38 -7.67
C ALA A 436 25.95 -1.11 -7.27
N PRO A 437 26.39 -1.55 -6.08
CA PRO A 437 27.72 -1.26 -5.59
C PRO A 437 28.77 -1.70 -6.62
N GLU A 438 29.71 -0.80 -6.94
CA GLU A 438 30.76 -1.09 -7.90
C GLU A 438 31.45 -2.41 -7.53
N PRO A 439 31.63 -3.36 -8.47
CA PRO A 439 32.27 -4.63 -8.18
C PRO A 439 33.66 -4.37 -7.59
N GLN A 440 33.84 -4.81 -6.35
CA GLN A 440 35.11 -4.70 -5.63
C GLN A 440 36.25 -5.21 -6.53
N PRO A 441 37.32 -4.43 -6.73
CA PRO A 441 38.42 -4.84 -7.59
C PRO A 441 38.99 -6.16 -7.07
N GLN A 442 38.97 -7.20 -7.93
CA GLN A 442 39.52 -8.50 -7.56
C GLN A 442 40.97 -8.33 -7.09
N PRO A 443 41.35 -8.95 -5.96
CA PRO A 443 42.73 -8.89 -5.49
C PRO A 443 43.63 -9.52 -6.55
N THR A 444 44.56 -8.72 -7.06
CA THR A 444 45.62 -9.18 -7.96
C THR A 444 46.48 -10.20 -7.20
N THR A 445 46.37 -11.48 -7.58
CA THR A 445 47.22 -12.57 -7.08
C THR A 445 48.61 -12.56 -7.71
#